data_AF-U5EA36-F1
#
_entry.id   AF-U5EA36-F1
#
_cell.length_a   1.000
_cell.length_b   1.000
_cell.length_c   1.000
_cell.angle_alpha   90.00
_cell.angle_beta   90.00
_cell.angle_gamma   90.00
#
_symmetry.space_group_name_H-M   'P 1'
#
loop_
_entity.id
_entity.type
_entity.pdbx_description
1 polymer ?
#
loop_
_entity_poly.entity_id
_entity_poly.type
_entity_poly.pdbx_seq_one_letter_code
_entity_poly.pdbx_strand_id
1 'polypeptide(L)'
;MNLVPVLATGLFAGGISCAAVQGGLLTGVITRQRTSSATATAGKSVAVESPPRIWTRLGDDLTPVGGFLAGKLLSHTLLGAALGALGGVVQLSIGIRTWLQIGTGLLIILFGLAQLGVPGFRGIVVEPPTSWMRIVRNGARLHTAFAPAVLGVLTILIPCGITLSVEALALASGSPLWGAAAMAVFVLGTGPLFAVLGYAARVAATAWRGRLAVATGLVVLGMGFYTLNGGLELAGSPLAAGRIAESFGAGEPPVADASAAMVATGVQVVTITARTGAYTPGNVEAKSGVPTTLVVKTNGVQGCIRSMVIPSLGIQKILPTTGETRIDLGVLQPGRLDYTCGMGMYSGMLTVA
;
A
#
# COMPACT_ATOMS: atom_id res chain seq x y z
N MET A 1 -10.52 -0.94 -19.34
CA MET A 1 -9.67 -1.65 -18.37
C MET A 1 -10.56 -2.31 -17.33
N ASN A 2 -10.25 -3.53 -16.88
CA ASN A 2 -11.07 -4.22 -15.87
C ASN A 2 -10.85 -3.62 -14.48
N LEU A 3 -11.92 -3.26 -13.76
CA LEU A 3 -11.87 -2.71 -12.40
C LEU A 3 -11.94 -3.78 -11.30
N VAL A 4 -12.35 -5.00 -11.65
CA VAL A 4 -12.39 -6.17 -10.75
C VAL A 4 -11.05 -6.41 -10.00
N PRO A 5 -9.88 -6.28 -10.65
CA PRO A 5 -8.60 -6.39 -9.96
C PRO A 5 -8.34 -5.28 -8.94
N VAL A 6 -8.83 -4.07 -9.22
CA VAL A 6 -8.70 -2.92 -8.32
C VAL A 6 -9.57 -3.13 -7.08
N LEU A 7 -10.75 -3.74 -7.27
CA LEU A 7 -11.63 -4.15 -6.17
C LEU A 7 -10.97 -5.24 -5.31
N ALA A 8 -10.43 -6.29 -5.94
CA ALA A 8 -9.78 -7.40 -5.24
C ALA A 8 -8.53 -6.96 -4.47
N THR A 9 -7.71 -6.08 -5.07
CA THR A 9 -6.58 -5.46 -4.39
C THR A 9 -7.03 -4.57 -3.24
N GLY A 10 -8.12 -3.82 -3.40
CA GLY A 10 -8.76 -3.07 -2.31
C GLY A 10 -9.22 -3.97 -1.15
N LEU A 11 -9.85 -5.11 -1.46
CA LEU A 11 -10.38 -6.03 -0.44
C LEU A 11 -9.29 -6.72 0.38
N PHE A 12 -8.29 -7.30 -0.28
CA PHE A 12 -7.29 -8.14 0.38
C PHE A 12 -6.03 -7.37 0.77
N ALA A 13 -5.38 -6.70 -0.19
CA ALA A 13 -4.08 -6.06 0.06
C ALA A 13 -4.23 -4.66 0.68
N GLY A 14 -5.13 -3.85 0.11
CA GLY A 14 -5.45 -2.50 0.57
C GLY A 14 -6.15 -2.52 1.91
N GLY A 15 -7.14 -3.39 2.08
CA GLY A 15 -7.89 -3.55 3.32
C GLY A 15 -6.97 -3.77 4.51
N ILE A 16 -6.07 -4.75 4.42
CA ILE A 16 -5.17 -5.11 5.54
C ILE A 16 -4.14 -4.01 5.80
N SER A 17 -3.48 -3.50 4.75
CA SER A 17 -2.42 -2.48 4.89
C SER A 17 -2.97 -1.15 5.40
N CYS A 18 -4.06 -0.65 4.79
CA CYS A 18 -4.67 0.60 5.22
C CYS A 18 -5.38 0.44 6.57
N ALA A 19 -5.93 -0.73 6.90
CA ALA A 19 -6.47 -1.00 8.24
C ALA A 19 -5.41 -0.93 9.33
N ALA A 20 -4.20 -1.46 9.07
CA ALA A 20 -3.11 -1.45 10.04
C ALA A 20 -2.73 -0.01 10.44
N VAL A 21 -2.69 0.91 9.47
CA VAL A 21 -2.30 2.32 9.70
C VAL A 21 -3.48 3.19 10.12
N GLN A 22 -4.64 3.06 9.47
CA GLN A 22 -5.78 3.96 9.63
C GLN A 22 -6.84 3.42 10.61
N GLY A 23 -6.80 2.12 10.93
CA GLY A 23 -7.73 1.49 11.88
C GLY A 23 -7.59 2.05 13.29
N GLY A 24 -6.37 2.43 13.72
CA GLY A 24 -6.13 3.11 15.00
C GLY A 24 -6.93 4.43 15.14
N LEU A 25 -7.02 5.21 14.07
CA LEU A 25 -7.79 6.47 14.04
C LEU A 25 -9.29 6.20 14.14
N LEU A 26 -9.80 5.23 13.36
CA LEU A 26 -11.21 4.85 13.38
C LEU A 26 -11.62 4.33 14.77
N THR A 27 -10.82 3.42 15.36
CA THR A 27 -11.07 2.88 16.69
C THR A 27 -10.98 3.93 17.80
N GLY A 28 -10.04 4.88 17.71
CA GLY A 28 -9.91 6.01 18.63
C GLY A 28 -11.14 6.92 18.64
N VAL A 29 -11.75 7.19 17.49
CA VAL A 29 -12.97 8.01 17.40
C VAL A 29 -14.20 7.27 17.88
N ILE A 30 -14.32 6.00 17.53
CA ILE A 30 -15.42 5.14 17.97
C ILE A 30 -15.44 5.02 19.50
N THR A 31 -14.28 4.91 20.14
CA THR A 31 -14.16 4.85 21.61
C THR A 31 -14.47 6.20 22.25
N ARG A 32 -14.01 7.32 21.68
CA ARG A 32 -14.28 8.67 22.19
C ARG A 32 -15.73 9.12 22.04
N GLN A 33 -16.39 8.79 20.93
CA GLN A 33 -17.82 9.07 20.72
C GLN A 33 -18.70 8.31 21.72
N ARG A 34 -18.32 7.07 22.08
CA ARG A 34 -18.99 6.31 23.15
C ARG A 34 -18.95 7.04 24.49
N THR A 35 -17.80 7.60 24.86
CA THR A 35 -17.67 8.35 26.12
C THR A 35 -18.57 9.59 26.14
N SER A 36 -18.68 10.31 25.02
CA SER A 36 -19.56 11.48 24.88
C SER A 36 -21.05 11.13 24.87
N SER A 37 -21.46 10.05 24.20
CA SER A 37 -22.85 9.61 24.19
C SER A 37 -23.30 9.10 25.57
N ALA A 38 -22.40 8.44 26.31
CA ALA A 38 -22.66 7.99 27.69
C ALA A 38 -22.79 9.15 28.68
N THR A 39 -22.00 10.23 28.53
CA THR A 39 -22.18 11.45 29.35
C THR A 39 -23.45 12.23 28.98
N ALA A 40 -23.88 12.21 27.71
CA ALA A 40 -25.13 12.84 27.28
C ALA A 40 -26.38 12.11 27.79
N THR A 41 -26.33 10.80 28.01
CA THR A 41 -27.43 10.02 28.61
C THR A 41 -27.46 10.13 30.13
N ALA A 42 -26.32 10.36 30.80
CA ALA A 42 -26.27 10.57 32.26
C ALA A 42 -26.95 11.87 32.73
N GLY A 43 -27.20 12.83 31.83
CA GLY A 43 -27.87 14.10 32.13
C GLY A 43 -29.37 14.16 31.82
N LYS A 44 -29.97 13.12 31.22
CA LYS A 44 -31.41 13.05 30.94
C LYS A 44 -32.04 11.95 31.79
N SER A 45 -32.92 12.37 32.71
CA SER A 45 -33.76 11.50 33.54
C SER A 45 -34.45 10.41 32.72
N VAL A 46 -34.45 9.21 33.30
CA VAL A 46 -35.02 7.95 32.85
C VAL A 46 -36.39 8.14 32.19
N ALA A 47 -36.45 8.04 30.87
CA ALA A 47 -37.66 7.71 30.14
C ALA A 47 -37.52 6.27 29.63
N VAL A 48 -38.51 5.44 29.95
CA VAL A 48 -38.57 4.02 29.58
C VAL A 48 -38.77 3.92 28.07
N GLU A 49 -37.69 3.70 27.34
CA GLU A 49 -37.72 3.49 25.89
C GLU A 49 -37.67 1.99 25.58
N SER A 50 -38.63 1.53 24.77
CA SER A 50 -38.80 0.15 24.30
C SER A 50 -37.47 -0.46 23.83
N PRO A 51 -37.24 -1.79 24.00
CA PRO A 51 -35.97 -2.40 23.65
C PRO A 51 -35.71 -2.17 22.15
N PRO A 52 -34.63 -1.45 21.77
CA PRO A 52 -34.39 -1.14 20.38
C PRO A 52 -34.10 -2.45 19.64
N ARG A 53 -34.77 -2.62 18.49
CA ARG A 53 -34.58 -3.78 17.60
C ARG A 53 -33.09 -3.90 17.25
N ILE A 54 -32.58 -5.14 17.21
CA ILE A 54 -31.16 -5.43 16.89
C ILE A 54 -30.66 -4.68 15.63
N TRP A 55 -31.56 -4.48 14.66
CA TRP A 55 -31.30 -3.77 13.40
C TRP A 55 -31.07 -2.26 13.55
N THR A 56 -31.76 -1.57 14.48
CA THR A 56 -31.55 -0.13 14.70
C THR A 56 -30.26 0.12 15.50
N ARG A 57 -29.92 -0.75 16.46
CA ARG A 57 -28.60 -0.70 17.12
C ARG A 57 -27.45 -0.92 16.14
N LEU A 58 -27.58 -1.87 15.22
CA LEU A 58 -26.57 -2.15 14.21
C LEU A 58 -26.40 -0.95 13.25
N GLY A 59 -27.50 -0.29 12.87
CA GLY A 59 -27.47 0.94 12.07
C GLY A 59 -26.71 2.08 12.75
N ASP A 60 -27.09 2.41 14.00
CA ASP A 60 -26.43 3.46 14.79
C ASP A 60 -24.94 3.15 15.05
N ASP A 61 -24.59 1.88 15.19
CA ASP A 61 -23.22 1.40 15.40
C ASP A 61 -22.34 1.48 14.13
N LEU A 62 -22.94 1.39 12.93
CA LEU A 62 -22.22 1.50 11.65
C LEU A 62 -22.12 2.93 11.12
N THR A 63 -22.93 3.87 11.62
CA THR A 63 -22.88 5.29 11.20
C THR A 63 -21.46 5.91 11.22
N PRO A 64 -20.60 5.73 12.25
CA PRO A 64 -19.27 6.31 12.23
C PRO A 64 -18.34 5.66 11.20
N VAL A 65 -18.52 4.36 10.93
CA VAL A 65 -17.73 3.67 9.89
C VAL A 65 -18.16 4.11 8.50
N GLY A 66 -19.47 4.25 8.28
CA GLY A 66 -20.04 4.77 7.04
C GLY A 66 -19.57 6.20 6.76
N GLY A 67 -19.58 7.08 7.77
CA GLY A 67 -19.06 8.44 7.66
C GLY A 67 -17.58 8.45 7.27
N PHE A 68 -16.74 7.66 7.95
CA PHE A 68 -15.32 7.53 7.64
C PHE A 68 -15.06 7.04 6.21
N LEU A 69 -15.74 5.97 5.79
CA LEU A 69 -15.61 5.43 4.43
C LEU A 69 -16.11 6.41 3.36
N ALA A 70 -17.17 7.17 3.63
CA ALA A 70 -17.68 8.18 2.71
C ALA A 70 -16.68 9.32 2.50
N GLY A 71 -16.08 9.84 3.58
CA GLY A 71 -15.03 10.85 3.50
C GLY A 71 -13.78 10.36 2.78
N LYS A 72 -13.38 9.10 3.04
CA LYS A 72 -12.27 8.45 2.34
C LYS A 72 -12.56 8.28 0.84
N LEU A 73 -13.76 7.83 0.50
CA LEU A 73 -14.19 7.62 -0.87
C LEU A 73 -14.16 8.92 -1.66
N LEU A 74 -14.77 9.99 -1.12
CA LEU A 74 -14.82 11.29 -1.76
C LEU A 74 -13.40 11.85 -2.01
N SER A 75 -12.58 11.88 -0.96
CA SER A 75 -11.21 12.43 -1.04
C SER A 75 -10.32 11.66 -2.02
N HIS A 76 -10.31 10.33 -1.97
CA HIS A 76 -9.47 9.52 -2.85
C HIS A 76 -9.95 9.52 -4.30
N THR A 77 -11.27 9.61 -4.53
CA THR A 77 -11.82 9.73 -5.90
C THR A 77 -11.40 11.05 -6.54
N LEU A 78 -11.45 12.15 -5.78
CA LEU A 78 -10.98 13.46 -6.23
C LEU A 78 -9.47 13.46 -6.52
N LEU A 79 -8.67 12.88 -5.63
CA LEU A 79 -7.23 12.73 -5.86
C LEU A 79 -6.95 11.86 -7.09
N GLY A 80 -7.64 10.73 -7.23
CA GLY A 80 -7.52 9.85 -8.40
C GLY A 80 -7.84 10.57 -9.71
N ALA A 81 -8.86 11.43 -9.72
CA ALA A 81 -9.19 12.26 -10.87
C ALA A 81 -8.07 13.25 -11.22
N ALA A 82 -7.53 13.94 -10.21
CA ALA A 82 -6.44 14.90 -10.38
C ALA A 82 -5.16 14.21 -10.88
N LEU A 83 -4.80 13.08 -10.27
CA LEU A 83 -3.67 12.25 -10.68
C LEU A 83 -3.85 11.73 -12.12
N GLY A 84 -5.03 11.21 -12.45
CA GLY A 84 -5.35 10.77 -13.81
C GLY A 84 -5.21 11.89 -14.85
N ALA A 85 -5.60 13.12 -14.50
CA ALA A 85 -5.43 14.29 -15.37
C ALA A 85 -3.94 14.64 -15.59
N LEU A 86 -3.12 14.54 -14.54
CA LEU A 86 -1.68 14.85 -14.57
C LEU A 86 -0.82 13.73 -15.20
N GLY A 87 -1.42 12.54 -15.35
CA GLY A 87 -0.79 11.32 -15.81
C GLY A 87 -0.11 11.36 -17.18
N GLY A 88 -0.52 12.28 -18.04
CA GLY A 88 0.14 12.52 -19.34
C GLY A 88 1.41 13.36 -19.25
N VAL A 89 1.66 14.04 -18.13
CA VAL A 89 2.72 15.06 -17.99
C VAL A 89 3.78 14.67 -16.97
N VAL A 90 3.45 13.81 -16.00
CA VAL A 90 4.34 13.50 -14.86
C VAL A 90 4.58 12.00 -14.73
N GLN A 91 5.72 11.52 -15.26
CA GLN A 91 6.32 10.28 -14.80
C GLN A 91 7.19 10.58 -13.58
N LEU A 92 6.74 10.20 -12.39
CA LEU A 92 7.59 10.28 -11.18
C LEU A 92 8.85 9.46 -11.42
N SER A 93 10.03 10.07 -11.27
CA SER A 93 11.29 9.36 -11.42
C SER A 93 11.43 8.26 -10.37
N ILE A 94 12.13 7.18 -10.74
CA ILE A 94 12.42 6.04 -9.85
C ILE A 94 13.03 6.54 -8.54
N GLY A 95 13.95 7.52 -8.60
CA GLY A 95 14.60 8.09 -7.43
C GLY A 95 13.63 8.72 -6.43
N ILE A 96 12.69 9.56 -6.89
CA ILE A 96 11.69 10.19 -6.00
C ILE A 96 10.82 9.12 -5.35
N ARG A 97 10.37 8.14 -6.14
CA ARG A 97 9.53 7.05 -5.63
C ARG A 97 10.26 6.20 -4.58
N THR A 98 11.52 5.87 -4.83
CA THR A 98 12.38 5.12 -3.92
C THR A 98 12.55 5.87 -2.60
N TRP A 99 12.87 7.17 -2.63
CA TRP A 99 13.00 7.99 -1.43
C TRP A 99 11.70 8.11 -0.64
N LEU A 100 10.57 8.35 -1.32
CA LEU A 100 9.26 8.39 -0.68
C LEU A 100 8.90 7.05 -0.02
N GLN A 101 9.20 5.94 -0.69
CA GLN A 101 8.88 4.61 -0.18
C GLN A 101 9.74 4.21 1.01
N ILE A 102 11.05 4.52 0.98
CA ILE A 102 11.96 4.33 2.12
C ILE A 102 11.50 5.20 3.31
N GLY A 103 11.23 6.49 3.07
CA GLY A 103 10.73 7.41 4.10
C GLY A 103 9.42 6.94 4.73
N THR A 104 8.49 6.44 3.91
CA THR A 104 7.23 5.87 4.38
C THR A 104 7.46 4.62 5.23
N GLY A 105 8.33 3.71 4.79
CA GLY A 105 8.71 2.51 5.56
C GLY A 105 9.28 2.86 6.93
N LEU A 106 10.24 3.78 7.00
CA LEU A 106 10.84 4.25 8.26
C LEU A 106 9.80 4.87 9.20
N LEU A 107 8.90 5.69 8.66
CA LEU A 107 7.85 6.34 9.43
C LEU A 107 6.83 5.31 9.98
N ILE A 108 6.46 4.29 9.20
CA ILE A 108 5.60 3.20 9.67
C ILE A 108 6.29 2.40 10.79
N ILE A 109 7.58 2.08 10.65
CA ILE A 109 8.36 1.39 11.69
C ILE A 109 8.37 2.23 12.98
N LEU A 110 8.63 3.53 12.84
CA LEU A 110 8.63 4.48 13.96
C LEU A 110 7.30 4.48 14.73
N PHE A 111 6.18 4.55 14.02
CA PHE A 111 4.85 4.47 14.64
C PHE A 111 4.56 3.09 15.25
N GLY A 112 4.99 2.00 14.61
CA GLY A 112 4.89 0.65 15.15
C GLY A 112 5.65 0.50 16.49
N LEU A 113 6.88 1.01 16.56
CA LEU A 113 7.69 1.01 17.80
C LEU A 113 7.08 1.89 18.89
N ALA A 114 6.55 3.06 18.53
CA ALA A 114 5.84 3.93 19.46
C ALA A 114 4.59 3.25 20.04
N GLN A 115 3.83 2.54 19.19
CA GLN A 115 2.64 1.80 19.59
C GLN A 115 2.94 0.58 20.47
N LEU A 116 4.10 -0.06 20.26
CA LEU A 116 4.62 -1.13 21.13
C LEU A 116 5.16 -0.61 22.47
N GLY A 117 5.31 0.70 22.63
CA GLY A 117 5.73 1.31 23.88
C GLY A 117 7.23 1.19 24.16
N VAL A 118 8.06 0.99 23.13
CA VAL A 118 9.52 0.88 23.27
C VAL A 118 10.07 2.19 23.87
N PRO A 119 10.83 2.15 24.98
CA PRO A 119 11.42 3.34 25.58
C PRO A 119 12.35 4.03 24.57
N GLY A 120 12.21 5.35 24.40
CA GLY A 120 12.90 6.16 23.38
C GLY A 120 12.02 6.54 22.18
N PHE A 121 11.10 5.66 21.76
CA PHE A 121 10.19 5.92 20.63
C PHE A 121 8.79 6.37 21.07
N ARG A 122 8.43 6.17 22.35
CA ARG A 122 7.17 6.63 22.94
C ARG A 122 6.92 8.14 22.83
N GLY A 123 7.98 8.96 22.84
CA GLY A 123 7.89 10.42 22.80
C GLY A 123 7.93 11.03 21.40
N ILE A 124 8.14 10.22 20.35
CA ILE A 124 8.29 10.68 18.96
C ILE A 124 6.93 10.68 18.23
N VAL A 125 5.83 10.34 18.93
CA VAL A 125 4.50 10.66 18.43
C VAL A 125 4.42 12.17 18.31
N VAL A 126 4.57 12.68 17.09
CA VAL A 126 4.40 14.09 16.77
C VAL A 126 2.96 14.43 17.08
N GLU A 127 2.71 14.87 18.31
CA GLU A 127 1.43 15.44 18.68
C GLU A 127 1.30 16.73 17.86
N PRO A 128 0.31 16.83 16.95
CA PRO A 128 0.12 18.04 16.19
C PRO A 128 0.00 19.24 17.15
N PRO A 129 0.58 20.41 16.82
CA PRO A 129 0.61 21.55 17.72
C PRO A 129 -0.79 21.88 18.23
N THR A 130 -0.89 22.31 19.48
CA THR A 130 -2.17 22.48 20.18
C THR A 130 -3.12 23.43 19.45
N SER A 131 -2.62 24.37 18.64
CA SER A 131 -3.39 25.24 17.74
C SER A 131 -4.09 24.45 16.62
N TRP A 132 -3.43 23.49 15.99
CA TRP A 132 -4.02 22.64 14.95
C TRP A 132 -5.02 21.64 15.55
N MET A 133 -4.67 21.04 16.69
CA MET A 133 -5.63 20.24 17.46
C MET A 133 -6.84 21.05 17.91
N ARG A 134 -6.70 22.33 18.26
CA ARG A 134 -7.81 23.20 18.66
C ARG A 134 -8.74 23.51 17.50
N ILE A 135 -8.23 23.71 16.29
CA ILE A 135 -9.02 23.87 15.06
C ILE A 135 -9.81 22.59 14.75
N VAL A 136 -9.13 21.44 14.73
CA VAL A 136 -9.78 20.14 14.46
C VAL A 136 -10.78 19.79 15.57
N ARG A 137 -10.46 20.07 16.84
CA ARG A 137 -11.33 19.78 18.00
C ARG A 137 -12.51 20.74 18.08
N ASN A 138 -12.37 21.99 17.68
CA ASN A 138 -13.50 22.94 17.62
C ASN A 138 -14.41 22.62 16.42
N GLY A 139 -13.84 22.25 15.26
CA GLY A 139 -14.62 21.75 14.12
C GLY A 139 -15.35 20.43 14.43
N ALA A 140 -14.69 19.50 15.13
CA ALA A 140 -15.29 18.24 15.56
C ALA A 140 -16.32 18.39 16.70
N ARG A 141 -16.20 19.43 17.53
CA ARG A 141 -17.21 19.78 18.54
C ARG A 141 -18.46 20.42 17.94
N LEU A 142 -18.33 21.18 16.84
CA LEU A 142 -19.48 21.74 16.11
C LEU A 142 -20.24 20.68 15.30
N HIS A 143 -19.59 19.58 14.87
CA HIS A 143 -20.21 18.49 14.11
C HIS A 143 -19.82 17.09 14.63
N THR A 144 -20.36 16.69 15.78
CA THR A 144 -20.12 15.36 16.40
C THR A 144 -20.49 14.19 15.47
N ALA A 145 -21.39 14.41 14.51
CA ALA A 145 -21.78 13.44 13.47
C ALA A 145 -20.77 13.33 12.30
N PHE A 146 -20.03 14.40 11.96
CA PHE A 146 -19.13 14.43 10.80
C PHE A 146 -17.65 14.14 11.13
N ALA A 147 -17.28 14.05 12.41
CA ALA A 147 -15.91 13.78 12.83
C ALA A 147 -15.28 12.52 12.14
N PRO A 148 -16.00 11.40 11.97
CA PRO A 148 -15.46 10.25 11.25
C PRO A 148 -15.21 10.53 9.77
N ALA A 149 -16.07 11.31 9.11
CA ALA A 149 -15.93 11.67 7.70
C ALA A 149 -14.73 12.58 7.44
N VAL A 150 -14.49 13.55 8.33
CA VAL A 150 -13.30 14.42 8.26
C VAL A 150 -12.02 13.59 8.37
N LEU A 151 -11.98 12.64 9.29
CA LEU A 151 -10.84 11.73 9.40
C LEU A 151 -10.67 10.84 8.16
N GLY A 152 -11.79 10.43 7.56
CA GLY A 152 -11.80 9.78 6.25
C GLY A 152 -11.11 10.62 5.18
N VAL A 153 -11.39 11.93 5.11
CA VAL A 153 -10.71 12.86 4.19
C VAL A 153 -9.21 12.99 4.52
N LEU A 154 -8.86 13.10 5.80
CA LEU A 154 -7.46 13.17 6.24
C LEU A 154 -6.64 11.91 5.95
N THR A 155 -7.28 10.76 5.65
CA THR A 155 -6.54 9.55 5.26
C THR A 155 -5.71 9.75 3.99
N ILE A 156 -6.00 10.77 3.19
CA ILE A 156 -5.21 11.14 2.01
C ILE A 156 -3.79 11.61 2.38
N LEU A 157 -3.60 12.15 3.60
CA LEU A 157 -2.29 12.51 4.13
C LEU A 157 -1.54 11.30 4.71
N ILE A 158 -2.21 10.15 4.84
CA ILE A 158 -1.66 8.92 5.42
C ILE A 158 -1.82 7.78 4.39
N PRO A 159 -1.15 7.89 3.22
CA PRO A 159 -1.23 6.86 2.21
C PRO A 159 -0.60 5.55 2.71
N CYS A 160 -1.26 4.42 2.44
CA CYS A 160 -0.65 3.10 2.63
C CYS A 160 0.06 2.68 1.32
N GLY A 161 1.09 1.83 1.38
CA GLY A 161 1.90 1.48 0.20
C GLY A 161 1.11 0.93 -0.99
N ILE A 162 -0.03 0.28 -0.72
CA ILE A 162 -0.96 -0.17 -1.75
C ILE A 162 -1.69 1.03 -2.39
N THR A 163 -2.14 2.00 -1.59
CA THR A 163 -2.74 3.25 -2.11
C THR A 163 -1.77 3.98 -3.03
N LEU A 164 -0.49 4.11 -2.65
CA LEU A 164 0.57 4.72 -3.49
C LEU A 164 0.72 4.01 -4.84
N SER A 165 0.51 2.69 -4.88
CA SER A 165 0.58 1.91 -6.12
C SER A 165 -0.64 2.12 -7.01
N VAL A 166 -1.83 2.21 -6.42
CA VAL A 166 -3.05 2.56 -7.16
C VAL A 166 -2.99 4.02 -7.61
N GLU A 167 -2.35 4.91 -6.86
CA GLU A 167 -2.14 6.33 -7.24
C GLU A 167 -1.19 6.44 -8.41
N ALA A 168 -0.10 5.67 -8.40
CA ALA A 168 0.78 5.52 -9.55
C ALA A 168 0.05 4.92 -10.77
N LEU A 169 -0.88 3.99 -10.57
CA LEU A 169 -1.72 3.46 -11.65
C LEU A 169 -2.71 4.51 -12.18
N ALA A 170 -3.29 5.32 -11.28
CA ALA A 170 -4.18 6.42 -11.64
C ALA A 170 -3.43 7.46 -12.47
N LEU A 171 -2.24 7.88 -12.03
CA LEU A 171 -1.30 8.69 -12.82
C LEU A 171 -1.03 8.01 -14.18
N ALA A 172 -0.59 6.77 -14.19
CA ALA A 172 -0.26 6.07 -15.44
C ALA A 172 -1.45 5.92 -16.41
N SER A 173 -2.69 6.01 -15.93
CA SER A 173 -3.89 5.90 -16.78
C SER A 173 -4.08 7.11 -17.72
N GLY A 174 -3.42 8.24 -17.45
CA GLY A 174 -3.47 9.45 -18.27
C GLY A 174 -4.88 10.02 -18.49
N SER A 175 -5.89 9.55 -17.76
CA SER A 175 -7.28 9.96 -17.91
C SER A 175 -7.93 10.19 -16.55
N PRO A 176 -8.56 11.37 -16.32
CA PRO A 176 -9.18 11.71 -15.03
C PRO A 176 -10.24 10.70 -14.61
N LEU A 177 -11.06 10.25 -15.56
CA LEU A 177 -12.16 9.31 -15.32
C LEU A 177 -11.65 7.93 -14.84
N TRP A 178 -10.57 7.41 -15.44
CA TRP A 178 -10.01 6.13 -15.03
C TRP A 178 -9.27 6.22 -13.69
N GLY A 179 -8.55 7.31 -13.45
CA GLY A 179 -7.91 7.55 -12.16
C GLY A 179 -8.94 7.65 -11.02
N ALA A 180 -10.03 8.38 -11.23
CA ALA A 180 -11.15 8.47 -10.28
C ALA A 180 -11.80 7.11 -10.02
N ALA A 181 -12.13 6.36 -11.10
CA ALA A 181 -12.76 5.04 -10.99
C ALA A 181 -11.87 4.03 -10.28
N ALA A 182 -10.57 4.02 -10.56
CA ALA A 182 -9.62 3.14 -9.87
C ALA A 182 -9.59 3.42 -8.37
N MET A 183 -9.51 4.69 -7.96
CA MET A 183 -9.52 5.03 -6.54
C MET A 183 -10.85 4.74 -5.85
N ALA A 184 -11.97 5.04 -6.51
CA ALA A 184 -13.29 4.78 -5.97
C ALA A 184 -13.50 3.28 -5.71
N VAL A 185 -13.19 2.44 -6.71
CA VAL A 185 -13.32 0.98 -6.61
C VAL A 185 -12.36 0.40 -5.57
N PHE A 186 -11.13 0.94 -5.48
CA PHE A 186 -10.18 0.55 -4.43
C PHE A 186 -10.73 0.83 -3.03
N VAL A 187 -11.24 2.05 -2.78
CA VAL A 187 -11.79 2.42 -1.47
C VAL A 187 -13.03 1.60 -1.14
N LEU A 188 -13.94 1.39 -2.10
CA LEU A 188 -15.09 0.50 -1.92
C LEU A 188 -14.65 -0.92 -1.57
N GLY A 189 -13.58 -1.42 -2.20
CA GLY A 189 -12.97 -2.71 -1.87
C GLY A 189 -12.45 -2.79 -0.43
N THR A 190 -11.91 -1.70 0.12
CA THR A 190 -11.47 -1.67 1.53
C THR A 190 -12.63 -1.64 2.54
N GLY A 191 -13.83 -1.23 2.10
CA GLY A 191 -15.01 -1.02 2.94
C GLY A 191 -15.39 -2.20 3.86
N PRO A 192 -15.51 -3.45 3.35
CA PRO A 192 -15.81 -4.61 4.16
C PRO A 192 -14.82 -4.82 5.31
N LEU A 193 -13.52 -4.64 5.07
CA LEU A 193 -12.51 -4.84 6.11
C LEU A 193 -12.61 -3.76 7.21
N PHE A 194 -12.81 -2.50 6.83
CA PHE A 194 -13.01 -1.39 7.78
C PHE A 194 -14.32 -1.53 8.58
N ALA A 195 -15.38 -2.08 7.96
CA ALA A 195 -16.62 -2.44 8.65
C ALA A 195 -16.40 -3.53 9.71
N VAL A 196 -15.70 -4.60 9.35
CA VAL A 196 -15.32 -5.68 10.27
C VAL A 196 -14.46 -5.15 11.41
N LEU A 197 -13.45 -4.33 11.12
CA LEU A 197 -12.57 -3.72 12.13
C LEU A 197 -13.32 -2.75 13.05
N GLY A 198 -14.21 -1.92 12.49
CA GLY A 198 -15.07 -1.04 13.26
C GLY A 198 -15.91 -1.83 14.25
N TYR A 199 -16.58 -2.89 13.78
CA TYR A 199 -17.39 -3.78 14.63
C TYR A 199 -16.54 -4.55 15.66
N ALA A 200 -15.42 -5.15 15.23
CA ALA A 200 -14.51 -5.89 16.10
C ALA A 200 -13.93 -4.99 17.21
N ALA A 201 -13.57 -3.74 16.90
CA ALA A 201 -13.12 -2.79 17.90
C ALA A 201 -14.20 -2.45 18.94
N ARG A 202 -15.49 -2.47 18.57
CA ARG A 202 -16.60 -2.27 19.51
C ARG A 202 -16.70 -3.42 20.51
N VAL A 203 -16.56 -4.66 20.04
CA VAL A 203 -16.67 -5.90 20.84
C VAL A 203 -15.42 -6.11 21.67
N ALA A 204 -14.24 -5.87 21.09
CA ALA A 204 -12.97 -6.17 21.74
C ALA A 204 -12.54 -5.09 22.75
N ALA A 205 -13.13 -3.89 22.69
CA ALA A 205 -12.93 -2.83 23.68
C ALA A 205 -13.38 -3.20 25.10
N THR A 206 -14.22 -4.23 25.28
CA THR A 206 -14.64 -4.74 26.60
C THR A 206 -13.83 -5.95 27.06
N ALA A 207 -13.30 -6.77 26.15
CA ALA A 207 -12.67 -8.04 26.49
C ALA A 207 -11.12 -8.01 26.46
N TRP A 208 -10.48 -7.16 25.65
CA TRP A 208 -9.05 -7.30 25.29
C TRP A 208 -8.26 -5.96 25.39
N ARG A 209 -8.52 -5.17 26.42
CA ARG A 209 -7.82 -3.88 26.66
C ARG A 209 -6.31 -4.12 26.86
N GLY A 210 -5.50 -3.65 25.90
CA GLY A 210 -4.02 -3.67 25.94
C GLY A 210 -3.37 -4.64 24.95
N ARG A 211 -3.85 -5.89 24.85
CA ARG A 211 -3.24 -6.91 23.96
C ARG A 211 -3.45 -6.60 22.47
N LEU A 212 -4.56 -5.95 22.14
CA LEU A 212 -4.85 -5.52 20.76
C LEU A 212 -3.89 -4.45 20.25
N ALA A 213 -3.50 -3.49 21.10
CA ALA A 213 -2.57 -2.43 20.71
C ALA A 213 -1.18 -2.98 20.41
N VAL A 214 -0.73 -3.98 21.18
CA VAL A 214 0.52 -4.70 20.95
C VAL A 214 0.43 -5.54 19.67
N ALA A 215 -0.66 -6.28 19.46
CA ALA A 215 -0.85 -7.08 18.26
C ALA A 215 -0.89 -6.22 16.98
N THR A 216 -1.64 -5.11 16.98
CA THR A 216 -1.65 -4.19 15.84
C THR A 216 -0.31 -3.47 15.68
N GLY A 217 0.40 -3.15 16.78
CA GLY A 217 1.75 -2.59 16.74
C GLY A 217 2.76 -3.53 16.07
N LEU A 218 2.73 -4.84 16.39
CA LEU A 218 3.57 -5.85 15.74
C LEU A 218 3.27 -5.99 14.24
N VAL A 219 1.99 -6.00 13.86
CA VAL A 219 1.57 -6.06 12.45
C VAL A 219 2.04 -4.81 11.69
N VAL A 220 1.84 -3.62 12.26
CA VAL A 220 2.31 -2.35 11.68
C VAL A 220 3.83 -2.35 11.53
N LEU A 221 4.56 -2.79 12.55
CA LEU A 221 6.02 -2.90 12.52
C LEU A 221 6.48 -3.84 11.38
N GLY A 222 5.88 -5.02 11.27
CA GLY A 222 6.18 -5.98 10.20
C GLY A 222 5.91 -5.41 8.81
N MET A 223 4.78 -4.71 8.63
CA MET A 223 4.45 -4.04 7.37
C MET A 223 5.39 -2.86 7.06
N GLY A 224 5.89 -2.19 8.10
CA GLY A 224 6.90 -1.14 7.99
C GLY A 224 8.21 -1.69 7.45
N PHE A 225 8.74 -2.78 8.04
CA PHE A 225 9.92 -3.47 7.52
C PHE A 225 9.72 -3.98 6.09
N TYR A 226 8.54 -4.50 5.78
CA TYR A 226 8.20 -4.94 4.43
C TYR A 226 8.22 -3.79 3.41
N THR A 227 7.63 -2.65 3.77
CA THR A 227 7.58 -1.45 2.92
C THR A 227 8.98 -0.86 2.74
N LEU A 228 9.77 -0.82 3.82
CA LEU A 228 11.16 -0.40 3.80
C LEU A 228 11.98 -1.29 2.86
N ASN A 229 11.86 -2.61 3.01
CA ASN A 229 12.56 -3.57 2.14
C ASN A 229 12.22 -3.36 0.66
N GLY A 230 10.96 -3.14 0.32
CA GLY A 230 10.57 -2.82 -1.06
C GLY A 230 11.26 -1.55 -1.58
N GLY A 231 11.39 -0.52 -0.74
CA GLY A 231 12.15 0.69 -1.06
C GLY A 231 13.65 0.42 -1.26
N LEU A 232 14.27 -0.44 -0.45
CA LEU A 232 15.66 -0.84 -0.62
C LEU A 232 15.90 -1.67 -1.89
N GLU A 233 14.97 -2.55 -2.24
CA GLU A 233 14.99 -3.32 -3.49
C GLU A 233 14.88 -2.40 -4.71
N LEU A 234 13.97 -1.42 -4.66
CA LEU A 234 13.85 -0.37 -5.68
C LEU A 234 15.12 0.50 -5.80
N ALA A 235 15.90 0.64 -4.73
CA ALA A 235 17.18 1.33 -4.72
C ALA A 235 18.35 0.46 -5.23
N GLY A 236 18.14 -0.86 -5.42
CA GLY A 236 19.22 -1.80 -5.66
C GLY A 236 20.21 -1.89 -4.49
N SER A 237 19.75 -1.63 -3.26
CA SER A 237 20.61 -1.54 -2.08
C SER A 237 21.12 -2.92 -1.64
N PRO A 238 22.40 -3.05 -1.24
CA PRO A 238 22.93 -4.30 -0.67
C PRO A 238 22.27 -4.67 0.67
N LEU A 239 21.58 -3.73 1.29
CA LEU A 239 20.86 -3.93 2.56
C LEU A 239 19.44 -4.50 2.35
N ALA A 240 19.01 -4.76 1.12
CA ALA A 240 17.75 -5.45 0.87
C ALA A 240 17.80 -6.88 1.44
N ALA A 241 16.69 -7.35 2.01
CA ALA A 241 16.61 -8.63 2.71
C ALA A 241 17.06 -9.82 1.83
N GLY A 242 16.76 -9.79 0.52
CA GLY A 242 17.23 -10.80 -0.41
C GLY A 242 18.76 -10.84 -0.52
N ARG A 243 19.42 -9.67 -0.59
CA ARG A 243 20.88 -9.53 -0.68
C ARG A 243 21.59 -9.90 0.60
N ILE A 244 21.03 -9.51 1.74
CA ILE A 244 21.55 -9.88 3.05
C ILE A 244 21.49 -11.40 3.23
N ALA A 245 20.36 -12.04 2.91
CA ALA A 245 20.21 -13.50 3.02
C ALA A 245 21.22 -14.26 2.14
N GLU A 246 21.47 -13.78 0.92
CA GLU A 246 22.50 -14.32 0.02
C GLU A 246 23.92 -14.13 0.60
N SER A 247 24.22 -12.98 1.21
CA SER A 247 25.55 -12.69 1.79
C SER A 247 25.91 -13.58 2.99
N PHE A 248 24.90 -14.10 3.71
CA PHE A 248 25.08 -15.02 4.83
C PHE A 248 25.05 -16.51 4.42
N GLY A 249 25.00 -16.81 3.11
CA GLY A 249 24.97 -18.20 2.61
C GLY A 249 23.67 -18.94 2.91
N ALA A 250 22.61 -18.24 3.33
CA ALA A 250 21.27 -18.80 3.56
C ALA A 250 20.42 -18.87 2.28
N GLY A 251 21.02 -18.54 1.13
CA GLY A 251 20.49 -18.79 -0.20
C GLY A 251 21.66 -18.98 -1.16
N GLU A 252 21.79 -20.17 -1.74
CA GLU A 252 22.61 -20.35 -2.94
C GLU A 252 22.14 -19.33 -4.00
N PRO A 253 23.07 -18.68 -4.75
CA PRO A 253 22.65 -17.87 -5.89
C PRO A 253 21.75 -18.77 -6.75
N PRO A 254 20.51 -18.36 -7.05
CA PRO A 254 19.57 -19.23 -7.73
C PRO A 254 20.25 -19.70 -9.01
N VAL A 255 20.45 -21.01 -9.14
CA VAL A 255 20.97 -21.60 -10.37
C VAL A 255 20.09 -21.08 -11.50
N ALA A 256 20.68 -20.67 -12.62
CA ALA A 256 19.90 -20.13 -13.71
C ALA A 256 18.87 -21.18 -14.16
N ASP A 257 17.58 -20.85 -13.98
CA ASP A 257 16.48 -21.74 -14.33
C ASP A 257 16.30 -21.85 -15.86
N ALA A 258 16.87 -20.89 -16.59
CA ALA A 258 16.85 -20.80 -18.03
C ALA A 258 18.09 -20.05 -18.55
N SER A 259 18.39 -20.23 -19.83
CA SER A 259 19.41 -19.49 -20.56
C SER A 259 18.81 -18.63 -21.68
N ALA A 260 19.46 -17.52 -21.97
CA ALA A 260 19.08 -16.61 -23.05
C ALA A 260 19.16 -17.32 -24.42
N ALA A 261 18.15 -17.08 -25.27
CA ALA A 261 18.15 -17.59 -26.63
C ALA A 261 18.93 -16.64 -27.54
N MET A 262 19.90 -17.17 -28.29
CA MET A 262 20.60 -16.40 -29.34
C MET A 262 19.73 -16.35 -30.60
N VAL A 263 19.51 -15.15 -31.14
CA VAL A 263 18.85 -14.97 -32.43
C VAL A 263 19.92 -14.85 -33.52
N ALA A 264 19.60 -15.32 -34.74
CA ALA A 264 20.51 -15.33 -35.89
C ALA A 264 21.13 -13.96 -36.25
N THR A 265 20.56 -12.87 -35.75
CA THR A 265 21.02 -11.48 -35.94
C THR A 265 22.10 -11.03 -34.95
N GLY A 266 22.63 -11.92 -34.10
CA GLY A 266 23.68 -11.58 -33.12
C GLY A 266 23.17 -10.86 -31.86
N VAL A 267 21.85 -10.80 -31.67
CA VAL A 267 21.19 -10.27 -30.47
C VAL A 267 20.70 -11.43 -29.63
N GLN A 268 20.88 -11.36 -28.31
CA GLN A 268 20.33 -12.34 -27.39
C GLN A 268 18.98 -11.90 -26.85
N VAL A 269 18.05 -12.83 -26.76
CA VAL A 269 16.69 -12.60 -26.28
C VAL A 269 16.47 -13.37 -24.98
N VAL A 270 16.19 -12.62 -23.92
CA VAL A 270 15.80 -13.19 -22.62
C VAL A 270 14.29 -13.09 -22.50
N THR A 271 13.62 -14.22 -22.30
CA THR A 271 12.16 -14.25 -22.14
C THR A 271 11.80 -14.54 -20.70
N ILE A 272 11.04 -13.65 -20.08
CA ILE A 272 10.47 -13.85 -18.75
C ILE A 272 8.95 -13.68 -18.79
N THR A 273 8.25 -14.37 -17.90
CA THR A 273 6.81 -14.23 -17.70
C THR A 273 6.58 -13.54 -16.37
N ALA A 274 5.95 -12.38 -16.41
CA ALA A 274 5.43 -11.73 -15.22
C ALA A 274 4.06 -12.34 -14.88
N ARG A 275 3.92 -12.84 -13.65
CA ARG A 275 2.66 -13.35 -13.09
C ARG A 275 2.30 -12.53 -11.86
N THR A 276 1.01 -12.42 -11.54
CA THR A 276 0.59 -11.80 -10.29
C THR A 276 1.19 -12.60 -9.12
N GLY A 277 2.22 -12.07 -8.45
CA GLY A 277 2.91 -12.78 -7.38
C GLY A 277 4.38 -13.12 -7.63
N ALA A 278 4.86 -13.14 -8.88
CA ALA A 278 6.22 -13.60 -9.19
C ALA A 278 6.67 -13.25 -10.62
N TYR A 279 7.99 -13.25 -10.85
CA TYR A 279 8.59 -13.34 -12.18
C TYR A 279 9.12 -14.77 -12.38
N THR A 280 8.83 -15.35 -13.54
CA THR A 280 9.25 -16.72 -13.87
C THR A 280 9.85 -16.76 -15.26
N PRO A 281 11.03 -17.36 -15.49
CA PRO A 281 11.97 -17.87 -14.48
C PRO A 281 12.47 -16.79 -13.50
N GLY A 282 12.94 -17.22 -12.32
CA GLY A 282 13.42 -16.33 -11.26
C GLY A 282 14.84 -15.82 -11.52
N ASN A 283 15.66 -16.66 -12.15
CA ASN A 283 16.97 -16.29 -12.70
C ASN A 283 17.12 -16.74 -14.16
N VAL A 284 17.68 -15.89 -15.02
CA VAL A 284 18.06 -16.22 -16.40
C VAL A 284 19.54 -15.93 -16.64
N GLU A 285 20.26 -16.89 -17.20
CA GLU A 285 21.63 -16.68 -17.64
C GLU A 285 21.67 -15.99 -19.00
N ALA A 286 22.47 -14.92 -19.12
CA ALA A 286 22.68 -14.15 -20.34
C ALA A 286 24.19 -14.01 -20.60
N LYS A 287 24.59 -13.90 -21.87
CA LYS A 287 26.01 -13.74 -22.22
C LYS A 287 26.47 -12.30 -22.09
N SER A 288 27.62 -12.08 -21.50
CA SER A 288 28.29 -10.79 -21.45
C SER A 288 28.73 -10.32 -22.84
N GLY A 289 28.71 -9.01 -23.07
CA GLY A 289 29.21 -8.40 -24.31
C GLY A 289 28.27 -8.54 -25.52
N VAL A 290 27.09 -9.14 -25.35
CA VAL A 290 26.09 -9.31 -26.42
C VAL A 290 24.91 -8.35 -26.19
N PRO A 291 24.43 -7.63 -27.22
CA PRO A 291 23.20 -6.85 -27.13
C PRO A 291 22.02 -7.72 -26.70
N THR A 292 21.30 -7.29 -25.67
CA THR A 292 20.27 -8.10 -24.99
C THR A 292 18.91 -7.43 -25.04
N THR A 293 17.92 -8.15 -25.54
CA THR A 293 16.52 -7.73 -25.45
C THR A 293 15.78 -8.60 -24.44
N LEU A 294 15.19 -7.98 -23.43
CA LEU A 294 14.29 -8.61 -22.47
C LEU A 294 12.85 -8.58 -22.98
N VAL A 295 12.27 -9.75 -23.20
CA VAL A 295 10.87 -9.95 -23.57
C VAL A 295 10.08 -10.35 -22.34
N VAL A 296 9.24 -9.44 -21.86
CA VAL A 296 8.39 -9.67 -20.70
C VAL A 296 6.99 -10.03 -21.17
N LYS A 297 6.59 -11.29 -20.95
CA LYS A 297 5.25 -11.79 -21.24
C LYS A 297 4.33 -11.56 -20.05
N THR A 298 3.13 -11.07 -20.31
CA THR A 298 2.09 -10.88 -19.31
C THR A 298 0.81 -11.62 -19.72
N ASN A 299 0.15 -12.23 -18.74
CA ASN A 299 -1.18 -12.80 -18.92
C ASN A 299 -2.07 -12.46 -17.72
N GLY A 300 -3.02 -11.55 -17.90
CA GLY A 300 -3.97 -11.14 -16.87
C GLY A 300 -3.31 -10.50 -15.64
N VAL A 301 -2.12 -9.90 -15.77
CA VAL A 301 -1.32 -9.42 -14.63
C VAL A 301 -1.87 -8.13 -14.02
N GLN A 302 -1.81 -8.02 -12.69
CA GLN A 302 -2.44 -6.93 -11.93
C GLN A 302 -1.57 -6.45 -10.76
N GLY A 303 -1.85 -5.25 -10.25
CA GLY A 303 -1.12 -4.68 -9.11
C GLY A 303 0.30 -4.24 -9.45
N CYS A 304 1.23 -4.33 -8.48
CA CYS A 304 2.59 -3.79 -8.63
C CYS A 304 3.37 -4.40 -9.79
N ILE A 305 3.08 -5.66 -10.16
CA ILE A 305 3.79 -6.40 -11.21
C ILE A 305 3.70 -5.72 -12.57
N ARG A 306 2.67 -4.89 -12.79
CA ARG A 306 2.51 -4.09 -14.01
C ARG A 306 3.55 -3.00 -14.14
N SER A 307 4.16 -2.55 -13.07
CA SER A 307 5.28 -1.62 -13.12
C SER A 307 6.54 -2.45 -12.95
N MET A 308 7.33 -2.60 -14.00
CA MET A 308 8.65 -3.23 -13.92
C MET A 308 9.71 -2.13 -13.78
N VAL A 309 10.65 -2.35 -12.88
CA VAL A 309 11.78 -1.45 -12.62
C VAL A 309 13.06 -2.27 -12.71
N ILE A 310 14.06 -1.74 -13.43
CA ILE A 310 15.42 -2.26 -13.50
C ILE A 310 16.33 -1.16 -12.94
N PRO A 311 16.66 -1.19 -11.63
CA PRO A 311 17.28 -0.06 -10.95
C PRO A 311 18.64 0.34 -11.53
N SER A 312 19.51 -0.63 -11.82
CA SER A 312 20.88 -0.40 -12.32
C SER A 312 20.92 0.28 -13.69
N LEU A 313 19.88 0.10 -14.51
CA LEU A 313 19.75 0.73 -15.83
C LEU A 313 18.83 1.96 -15.82
N GLY A 314 18.22 2.30 -14.67
CA GLY A 314 17.24 3.37 -14.58
C GLY A 314 15.99 3.15 -15.44
N ILE A 315 15.70 1.91 -15.85
CA ILE A 315 14.58 1.58 -16.73
C ILE A 315 13.33 1.35 -15.88
N GLN A 316 12.25 2.04 -16.21
CA GLN A 316 10.92 1.76 -15.70
C GLN A 316 9.93 1.61 -16.85
N LYS A 317 9.19 0.51 -16.87
CA LYS A 317 8.18 0.24 -17.88
C LYS A 317 6.87 -0.23 -17.27
N ILE A 318 5.77 0.25 -17.84
CA ILE A 318 4.44 -0.23 -17.51
C ILE A 318 4.10 -1.35 -18.48
N LEU A 319 3.89 -2.54 -17.95
CA LEU A 319 3.50 -3.72 -18.68
C LEU A 319 1.99 -3.72 -18.97
N PRO A 320 1.58 -4.21 -20.15
CA PRO A 320 0.18 -4.43 -20.47
C PRO A 320 -0.40 -5.54 -19.58
N THR A 321 -1.71 -5.55 -19.38
CA THR A 321 -2.39 -6.60 -18.61
C THR A 321 -2.20 -7.99 -19.23
N THR A 322 -2.21 -8.06 -20.57
CA THR A 322 -1.89 -9.26 -21.34
C THR A 322 -1.15 -8.83 -22.60
N GLY A 323 -0.05 -9.50 -22.93
CA GLY A 323 0.76 -9.21 -24.11
C GLY A 323 2.24 -9.42 -23.89
N GLU A 324 3.06 -8.80 -24.72
CA GLU A 324 4.52 -8.83 -24.61
C GLU A 324 5.07 -7.41 -24.60
N THR A 325 6.04 -7.15 -23.75
CA THR A 325 6.80 -5.89 -23.74
C THR A 325 8.26 -6.22 -24.02
N ARG A 326 8.84 -5.57 -25.04
CA ARG A 326 10.26 -5.69 -25.37
C ARG A 326 11.00 -4.52 -24.76
N ILE A 327 12.03 -4.83 -23.99
CA ILE A 327 12.88 -3.87 -23.30
C ILE A 327 14.30 -4.11 -23.79
N ASP A 328 14.89 -3.10 -24.40
CA ASP A 328 16.30 -3.14 -24.79
C ASP A 328 17.16 -2.90 -23.53
N LEU A 329 18.00 -3.89 -23.20
CA LEU A 329 18.94 -3.81 -22.09
C LEU A 329 20.34 -3.37 -22.55
N GLY A 330 20.54 -3.20 -23.86
CA GLY A 330 21.83 -2.87 -24.44
C GLY A 330 22.86 -4.00 -24.28
N VAL A 331 24.14 -3.64 -24.25
CA VAL A 331 25.24 -4.57 -24.04
C VAL A 331 25.47 -4.75 -22.54
N LEU A 332 25.18 -5.95 -22.04
CA LEU A 332 25.31 -6.27 -20.62
C LEU A 332 26.78 -6.52 -20.26
N GLN A 333 27.21 -5.98 -19.12
CA GLN A 333 28.49 -6.30 -18.50
C GLN A 333 28.37 -7.55 -17.62
N PRO A 334 29.49 -8.27 -17.37
CA PRO A 334 29.48 -9.42 -16.47
C PRO A 334 28.98 -9.02 -15.09
N GLY A 335 28.15 -9.86 -14.49
CA GLY A 335 27.61 -9.63 -13.15
C GLY A 335 26.12 -9.89 -13.07
N ARG A 336 25.46 -9.25 -12.10
CA ARG A 336 24.04 -9.46 -11.80
C ARG A 336 23.22 -8.26 -12.22
N LEU A 337 22.12 -8.52 -12.93
CA LEU A 337 21.12 -7.51 -13.26
C LEU A 337 19.79 -7.84 -12.57
N ASP A 338 19.36 -6.97 -11.66
CA ASP A 338 18.13 -7.18 -10.91
C ASP A 338 16.97 -6.37 -11.48
N TYR A 339 15.77 -6.96 -11.41
CA TYR A 339 14.54 -6.29 -11.76
C TYR A 339 13.45 -6.60 -10.74
N THR A 340 12.56 -5.62 -10.52
CA THR A 340 11.50 -5.73 -9.51
C THR A 340 10.18 -5.19 -10.00
N CYS A 341 9.10 -5.55 -9.32
CA CYS A 341 7.83 -4.84 -9.47
C CYS A 341 7.93 -3.41 -8.91
N GLY A 342 6.97 -2.55 -9.21
CA GLY A 342 7.01 -1.14 -8.84
C GLY A 342 6.91 -0.84 -7.34
N MET A 343 6.74 -1.89 -6.52
CA MET A 343 6.79 -1.84 -5.07
C MET A 343 8.08 -2.47 -4.49
N GLY A 344 8.95 -3.04 -5.31
CA GLY A 344 10.12 -3.82 -4.85
C GLY A 344 9.76 -5.15 -4.16
N MET A 345 8.50 -5.60 -4.28
CA MET A 345 7.98 -6.79 -3.59
C MET A 345 8.33 -8.10 -4.30
N TYR A 346 8.12 -8.14 -5.61
CA TYR A 346 8.48 -9.28 -6.45
C TYR A 346 9.73 -8.92 -7.21
N SER A 347 10.74 -9.76 -7.14
CA SER A 347 12.03 -9.57 -7.80
C SER A 347 12.36 -10.77 -8.69
N GLY A 348 13.22 -10.52 -9.66
CA GLY A 348 13.90 -11.53 -10.43
C GLY A 348 15.28 -10.99 -10.83
N MET A 349 16.11 -11.87 -11.36
CA MET A 349 17.48 -11.52 -11.72
C MET A 349 17.90 -12.11 -13.05
N LEU A 350 18.87 -11.48 -13.68
CA LEU A 350 19.66 -12.08 -14.74
C LEU A 350 21.11 -12.23 -14.26
N THR A 351 21.65 -13.42 -14.40
CA THR A 351 23.09 -13.67 -14.27
C THR A 351 23.74 -13.45 -15.63
N VAL A 352 24.66 -12.50 -15.72
CA VAL A 352 25.41 -12.20 -16.93
C VAL A 352 26.80 -12.81 -16.81
N ALA A 353 27.08 -13.83 -17.63
CA ALA A 353 28.34 -14.59 -17.68
C ALA A 353 29.10 -14.30 -18.98
#